data_AF-A0A2D7XE37-F1
#
_entry.id   AF-A0A2D7XE37-F1
#
_cell.length_a   1.000
_cell.length_b   1.000
_cell.length_c   1.000
_cell.angle_alpha   90.00
_cell.angle_beta   90.00
_cell.angle_gamma   90.00
#
_symmetry.space_group_name_H-M   'P 1'
#
loop_
_entity.id
_entity.type
_entity.pdbx_description
1 polymer ?
#
loop_
_entity_poly.entity_id
_entity_poly.type
_entity_poly.pdbx_seq_one_letter_code
_entity_poly.pdbx_strand_id
1 'polypeptide(L)'
;MKLHEYLALPNVRASELARSLGVSSAVVYQWRVKKRPVPLEYCASIERATDGAVTRRDLRPDDWQEIWPEIAQPPTTTEAAHE
;
A
#
# COMPACT_ATOMS: atom_id res chain seq x y z
N MET A 1 -3.76 -8.13 -3.18
CA MET A 1 -4.06 -8.89 -1.93
C MET A 1 -4.36 -7.90 -0.82
N LYS A 2 -5.32 -8.17 0.09
CA LYS A 2 -5.69 -7.18 1.12
C LYS A 2 -4.70 -7.20 2.29
N LEU A 3 -4.49 -6.03 2.91
CA LEU A 3 -3.55 -5.87 4.04
C LEU A 3 -3.82 -6.84 5.20
N HIS A 4 -5.09 -7.09 5.53
CA HIS A 4 -5.45 -8.00 6.62
C HIS A 4 -5.10 -9.46 6.32
N GLU A 5 -5.13 -9.86 5.05
CA GLU A 5 -4.72 -11.20 4.59
C GLU A 5 -3.19 -11.32 4.65
N TYR A 6 -2.47 -10.31 4.15
CA TYR A 6 -1.01 -10.24 4.27
C TYR A 6 -0.54 -10.40 5.72
N LEU A 7 -1.16 -9.66 6.64
CA LEU A 7 -0.84 -9.70 8.06
C LEU A 7 -1.30 -10.99 8.77
N ALA A 8 -2.07 -11.84 8.11
CA ALA A 8 -2.47 -13.15 8.62
C ALA A 8 -1.54 -14.28 8.17
N LEU A 9 -0.60 -14.02 7.25
CA LEU A 9 0.37 -15.01 6.80
C LEU A 9 1.30 -15.44 7.95
N PRO A 10 1.67 -16.73 8.05
CA PRO A 10 2.44 -17.26 9.17
C PRO A 10 3.86 -16.69 9.28
N ASN A 11 4.42 -16.20 8.17
CA ASN A 11 5.75 -15.62 8.08
C ASN A 11 5.76 -14.08 8.18
N VAL A 12 4.59 -13.43 8.29
CA VAL A 12 4.50 -11.97 8.36
C VAL A 12 4.32 -11.52 9.80
N ARG A 13 5.13 -10.55 10.24
CA ARG A 13 5.01 -9.96 11.58
C ARG A 13 4.50 -8.52 11.50
N ALA A 14 3.34 -8.27 12.09
CA ALA A 14 2.75 -6.93 12.14
C ALA A 14 3.65 -5.89 12.85
N SER A 15 4.48 -6.33 13.80
CA SER A 15 5.46 -5.48 14.47
C SER A 15 6.60 -5.02 13.56
N GLU A 16 7.00 -5.86 12.60
CA GLU A 16 8.04 -5.52 11.62
C GLU A 16 7.51 -4.48 10.63
N LEU A 17 6.29 -4.68 10.13
CA LEU A 17 5.60 -3.68 9.31
C LEU A 17 5.42 -2.36 10.08
N ALA A 18 5.05 -2.41 11.36
CA ALA A 18 4.92 -1.20 12.18
C ALA A 18 6.25 -0.44 12.26
N ARG A 19 7.36 -1.15 12.47
CA ARG A 19 8.70 -0.57 12.56
C ARG A 19 9.16 0.04 11.24
N SER A 20 8.92 -0.61 10.10
CA SER A 20 9.28 -0.08 8.78
C SER A 20 8.49 1.18 8.41
N LEU A 21 7.27 1.30 8.94
CA LEU A 21 6.39 2.46 8.74
C LEU A 21 6.56 3.55 9.81
N GLY A 22 7.36 3.33 10.85
CA GLY A 22 7.53 4.28 11.96
C GLY A 22 6.26 4.48 12.81
N VAL A 23 5.34 3.51 12.82
CA VAL A 23 4.08 3.56 13.59
C VAL A 23 4.07 2.54 14.71
N SER A 24 3.11 2.67 15.63
CA SER A 24 2.91 1.66 16.68
C SER A 24 2.24 0.38 16.13
N SER A 25 2.52 -0.75 16.76
CA SER A 25 1.85 -2.03 16.44
C SER A 25 0.33 -1.96 16.59
N ALA A 26 -0.18 -1.13 17.51
CA ALA A 26 -1.60 -0.88 17.69
C ALA A 26 -2.24 -0.22 16.45
N VAL A 27 -1.53 0.70 15.78
CA VAL A 27 -2.00 1.31 14.53
C VAL A 27 -2.12 0.26 13.42
N VAL A 28 -1.11 -0.58 13.24
CA VAL A 28 -1.16 -1.67 12.25
C VAL A 28 -2.29 -2.65 12.57
N TYR A 29 -2.51 -2.96 13.84
CA TYR A 29 -3.65 -3.78 14.26
C TYR A 29 -4.99 -3.13 13.90
N GLN A 30 -5.16 -1.82 14.14
CA GLN A 30 -6.38 -1.10 13.77
C GLN A 30 -6.66 -1.15 12.25
N TRP A 31 -5.61 -1.08 11.42
CA TRP A 31 -5.73 -1.27 9.98
C TRP A 31 -6.12 -2.71 9.62
N ARG A 32 -5.49 -3.70 10.27
CA ARG A 32 -5.79 -5.13 10.07
C ARG A 32 -7.26 -5.45 10.34
N VAL A 33 -7.81 -4.97 11.46
CA VAL A 33 -9.21 -5.20 11.82
C VAL A 33 -10.19 -4.22 11.16
N LYS A 34 -9.71 -3.40 10.22
CA LYS A 34 -10.50 -2.37 9.50
C LYS A 34 -11.22 -1.38 10.43
N LYS A 35 -10.72 -1.19 11.67
CA LYS A 35 -11.27 -0.21 12.62
C LYS A 35 -11.03 1.22 12.16
N ARG A 36 -9.95 1.45 11.41
CA ARG A 36 -9.70 2.71 10.70
C ARG A 36 -9.08 2.43 9.34
N PRO A 37 -9.35 3.27 8.32
CA PRO A 37 -8.69 3.15 7.03
C PRO A 37 -7.19 3.44 7.14
N VAL A 38 -6.42 2.96 6.17
CA VAL A 38 -5.00 3.29 6.03
C VAL A 38 -4.90 4.72 5.46
N PRO A 39 -4.24 5.66 6.16
CA PRO A 39 -4.03 7.00 5.64
C PRO A 39 -3.16 6.98 4.37
N LEU A 40 -3.42 7.94 3.47
CA LEU A 40 -2.79 8.06 2.16
C LEU A 40 -1.24 8.04 2.24
N GLU A 41 -0.68 8.73 3.23
CA GLU A 41 0.77 8.84 3.46
C GLU A 41 1.45 7.47 3.70
N TYR A 42 0.72 6.47 4.19
CA TYR A 42 1.25 5.14 4.45
C TYR A 42 1.06 4.18 3.29
N CYS A 43 0.17 4.46 2.34
CA CYS A 43 -0.16 3.50 1.28
C CYS A 43 1.08 3.14 0.43
N ALA A 44 1.85 4.15 0.00
CA ALA A 44 3.08 3.94 -0.76
C ALA A 44 4.19 3.26 0.07
N SER A 45 4.22 3.49 1.37
CA SER A 45 5.20 2.88 2.28
C SER A 45 4.87 1.42 2.57
N ILE A 46 3.59 1.08 2.71
CA ILE A 46 3.11 -0.30 2.86
C ILE A 46 3.40 -1.09 1.58
N GLU A 47 3.12 -0.52 0.41
CA GLU A 47 3.40 -1.20 -0.86
C GLU A 47 4.89 -1.55 -0.99
N ARG A 48 5.78 -0.61 -0.67
CA ARG A 48 7.23 -0.87 -0.65
C ARG A 48 7.65 -1.86 0.42
N ALA A 49 7.12 -1.75 1.64
CA ALA A 49 7.47 -2.64 2.76
C ALA A 49 6.94 -4.07 2.57
N THR A 50 5.98 -4.27 1.66
CA THR A 50 5.43 -5.59 1.33
C THR A 50 5.90 -6.10 -0.03
N ASP A 51 6.91 -5.47 -0.63
CA ASP A 51 7.44 -5.79 -1.96
C ASP A 51 6.32 -5.91 -3.03
N GLY A 52 5.32 -5.03 -2.96
CA GLY A 52 4.18 -5.02 -3.88
C GLY A 52 3.11 -6.07 -3.60
N ALA A 53 3.24 -6.92 -2.56
CA ALA A 53 2.21 -7.88 -2.20
C ALA A 53 0.89 -7.20 -1.79
N VAL A 54 0.98 -6.03 -1.15
CA VAL A 54 -0.18 -5.16 -0.84
C VAL A 54 -0.01 -3.85 -1.59
N THR A 55 -0.81 -3.63 -2.63
CA THR A 55 -0.69 -2.42 -3.47
C THR A 55 -1.50 -1.24 -2.93
N ARG A 56 -1.18 -0.01 -3.35
CA ARG A 56 -2.04 1.16 -3.12
C ARG A 56 -3.50 0.92 -3.56
N ARG A 57 -3.71 0.20 -4.67
CA ARG A 57 -5.05 -0.18 -5.16
C ARG A 57 -5.78 -1.11 -4.19
N ASP A 58 -5.05 -2.04 -3.55
CA ASP A 58 -5.63 -2.93 -2.55
C ASP A 58 -6.08 -2.20 -1.28
N LEU A 59 -5.30 -1.18 -0.88
CA LEU A 59 -5.52 -0.34 0.30
C LEU A 59 -6.62 0.69 0.11
N ARG A 60 -6.78 1.21 -1.11
CA ARG A 60 -7.72 2.27 -1.47
C ARG A 60 -8.48 1.92 -2.76
N PRO A 61 -9.37 0.91 -2.73
CA PRO A 61 -10.04 0.44 -3.94
C PRO A 61 -10.95 1.49 -4.59
N ASP A 62 -11.45 2.46 -3.80
CA ASP A 62 -12.50 3.38 -4.24
C ASP A 62 -11.95 4.68 -4.86
N ASP A 63 -10.76 5.14 -4.45
CA ASP A 63 -10.24 6.46 -4.83
C ASP A 63 -8.75 6.46 -5.26
N TRP A 64 -8.12 5.29 -5.39
CA TRP A 64 -6.74 5.21 -5.86
C TRP A 64 -6.51 5.86 -7.23
N GLN A 65 -7.51 5.88 -8.11
CA GLN A 65 -7.41 6.46 -9.45
C GLN A 65 -7.34 7.98 -9.43
N GLU A 66 -8.02 8.60 -8.46
CA GLU A 66 -7.99 10.06 -8.26
C GLU A 66 -6.67 10.50 -7.61
N ILE A 67 -6.14 9.67 -6.70
CA ILE A 67 -4.92 9.97 -5.95
C ILE A 67 -3.66 9.67 -6.78
N TRP A 68 -3.65 8.55 -7.49
CA TRP A 68 -2.52 8.06 -8.29
C TRP A 68 -2.96 7.72 -9.72
N PRO A 69 -3.34 8.72 -10.53
CA PRO A 69 -3.75 8.51 -11.92
C PRO A 69 -2.64 7.86 -12.76
N GLU A 70 -1.37 8.10 -12.43
CA GLU A 70 -0.20 7.49 -13.06
C GLU A 70 -0.13 5.97 -12.87
N ILE A 71 -0.79 5.44 -11.85
CA ILE A 71 -0.91 4.00 -11.65
C ILE A 71 -2.03 3.44 -12.55
N ALA A 72 -3.05 4.22 -12.88
CA ALA A 72 -4.19 3.77 -13.68
C ALA A 72 -3.86 3.73 -15.18
N GLN A 73 -2.95 4.60 -15.62
CA GLN A 73 -2.50 4.62 -17.00
C GLN A 73 -1.28 3.71 -17.16
N PRO A 74 -1.25 2.81 -18.17
CA PRO A 74 0.02 2.22 -18.58
C PRO A 74 0.99 3.37 -18.93
N PRO A 75 2.31 3.20 -18.76
CA PRO A 75 3.25 4.23 -19.19
C PRO A 75 2.98 4.47 -20.66
N THR A 76 2.35 5.61 -20.97
CA THR A 76 2.39 6.19 -22.29
C THR A 76 3.84 6.59 -22.46
N THR A 77 4.63 5.65 -22.97
CA THR A 77 5.94 5.90 -23.55
C THR A 77 5.73 7.02 -24.54
N THR A 78 5.96 8.25 -24.09
CA THR A 78 6.27 9.35 -25.00
C THR A 78 7.65 9.03 -25.54
N GLU A 79 7.63 8.23 -26.59
CA GLU A 79 8.64 8.12 -27.62
C GLU A 79 8.74 9.50 -28.28
N ALA A 80 9.36 10.46 -27.58
CA ALA A 80 9.83 11.68 -28.18
C ALA A 80 11.21 11.38 -28.77
N ALA A 81 11.18 10.98 -30.04
CA ALA A 81 12.26 11.29 -30.96
C ALA A 81 12.72 12.72 -30.69
N HIS A 82 13.98 12.88 -30.28
CA HIS A 82 14.68 14.15 -30.44
C HIS A 82 15.82 13.88 -31.42
N GLU A 83 15.71 14.62 -32.51
CA GLU A 83 16.51 14.68 -33.75
C GLU A 83 18.02 14.90 -33.53
#